data_AF-A0A151EWK6-F1
#
_entry.id   AF-A0A151EWK6-F1
#
_cell.length_a   1.000
_cell.length_b   1.000
_cell.length_c   1.000
_cell.angle_alpha   90.00
_cell.angle_beta   90.00
_cell.angle_gamma   90.00
#
_symmetry.space_group_name_H-M   'P 1'
#
loop_
_entity.id
_entity.type
_entity.pdbx_description
1 polymer ?
#
loop_
_entity_poly.entity_id
_entity_poly.type
_entity_poly.pdbx_seq_one_letter_code
_entity_poly.pdbx_strand_id
1 'polypeptide(L)'
;MKCIKCGRTKSGKKKFFICEDCRKFSEIILQIAEETESEISSAESLDIETHDIFRLLTDIGFTTTLNPHTAIFHNLSSVLLDKALRDQSEVSEEELNKEIRTTKSWTDALELFEDAELIEVKTERYKRILIPTKRIEKIAKEFYMDGALSDQVDKRSAHFCSGYVMLQLLKKVAEMKEITDKESLPYGQRPRTLWTIAMFLWINAFEKNEGFDEEQFRKFVGKRGIPTSTWSRIIRGLETVDSRATQGMIKQMGFKSGIRTFKYEDYVPRVMERLRERGRMR
;
A
#
# COMPACT_ATOMS: atom_id res chain seq x y z
N MET A 1 -11.28 -6.89 -25.51
CA MET A 1 -10.22 -7.37 -24.60
C MET A 1 -10.23 -6.57 -23.30
N LYS A 2 -9.93 -7.19 -22.15
CA LYS A 2 -9.85 -6.52 -20.82
C LYS A 2 -8.52 -6.83 -20.13
N CYS A 3 -7.89 -5.82 -19.54
CA CYS A 3 -6.66 -6.03 -18.80
C CYS A 3 -6.91 -6.84 -17.52
N ILE A 4 -6.12 -7.88 -17.26
CA ILE A 4 -6.29 -8.74 -16.08
C ILE A 4 -5.98 -7.99 -14.77
N LYS A 5 -4.99 -7.08 -14.76
CA LYS A 5 -4.58 -6.33 -13.56
C LYS A 5 -5.43 -5.09 -13.30
N CYS A 6 -5.49 -4.14 -14.23
CA CYS A 6 -6.19 -2.86 -14.03
C CYS A 6 -7.61 -2.78 -14.61
N GLY A 7 -8.04 -3.76 -15.41
CA GLY A 7 -9.38 -3.75 -16.00
C GLY A 7 -9.59 -2.83 -17.21
N ARG A 8 -8.54 -2.12 -17.70
CA ARG A 8 -8.59 -1.32 -18.95
C ARG A 8 -9.12 -2.14 -20.12
N THR A 9 -10.04 -1.58 -20.89
CA THR A 9 -10.63 -2.23 -22.07
C THR A 9 -10.01 -1.71 -23.37
N LYS A 10 -9.91 -2.58 -24.38
CA LYS A 10 -9.50 -2.25 -25.76
C LYS A 10 -10.18 -3.22 -26.73
N SER A 11 -10.46 -2.75 -27.95
CA SER A 11 -10.93 -3.59 -29.06
C SER A 11 -9.89 -4.66 -29.43
N GLY A 12 -10.33 -5.88 -29.76
CA GLY A 12 -9.47 -6.97 -30.20
C GLY A 12 -10.04 -8.36 -29.93
N LYS A 13 -9.44 -9.38 -30.54
CA LYS A 13 -9.93 -10.78 -30.58
C LYS A 13 -9.71 -11.57 -29.28
N LYS A 14 -8.70 -11.24 -28.47
CA LYS A 14 -8.43 -11.93 -27.19
C LYS A 14 -9.37 -11.43 -26.08
N LYS A 15 -9.80 -12.32 -25.17
CA LYS A 15 -10.63 -11.92 -24.02
C LYS A 15 -9.83 -11.06 -23.02
N PHE A 16 -8.59 -11.48 -22.73
CA PHE A 16 -7.73 -10.89 -21.70
C PHE A 16 -6.34 -10.49 -22.21
N PHE A 17 -5.70 -9.53 -21.53
CA PHE A 17 -4.32 -9.09 -21.80
C PHE A 17 -3.70 -8.37 -20.58
N ILE A 18 -2.42 -7.99 -20.65
CA ILE A 18 -1.78 -7.05 -19.70
C ILE A 18 -1.43 -5.79 -20.49
N CYS A 19 -1.94 -4.61 -20.07
CA CYS A 19 -1.63 -3.36 -20.75
C CYS A 19 -0.22 -2.85 -20.42
N GLU A 20 0.32 -1.98 -21.27
CA GLU A 20 1.66 -1.40 -21.11
C GLU A 20 1.86 -0.73 -19.75
N ASP A 21 0.91 0.13 -19.33
CA ASP A 21 0.92 0.74 -17.99
C ASP A 21 1.08 -0.31 -16.88
N CYS A 22 0.39 -1.45 -16.99
CA CYS A 22 0.49 -2.52 -15.99
C CYS A 22 1.82 -3.28 -16.05
N ARG A 23 2.46 -3.39 -17.23
CA ARG A 23 3.79 -4.02 -17.34
C ARG A 23 4.83 -3.15 -16.65
N LYS A 24 4.89 -1.87 -17.03
CA LYS A 24 5.76 -0.86 -16.42
C LYS A 24 5.54 -0.78 -14.90
N PHE A 25 4.29 -0.77 -14.45
CA PHE A 25 4.02 -0.73 -13.01
C PHE A 25 4.42 -2.02 -12.29
N SER A 26 4.29 -3.18 -12.93
CA SER A 26 4.73 -4.44 -12.32
C SER A 26 6.24 -4.42 -12.06
N GLU A 27 7.04 -3.88 -12.99
CA GLU A 27 8.48 -3.71 -12.80
C GLU A 27 8.81 -2.78 -11.63
N ILE A 28 8.13 -1.63 -11.53
CA ILE A 28 8.29 -0.68 -10.42
C ILE A 28 7.97 -1.37 -9.08
N ILE A 29 6.87 -2.12 -9.01
CA ILE A 29 6.45 -2.82 -7.79
C ILE A 29 7.47 -3.86 -7.36
N LEU A 30 7.98 -4.67 -8.30
CA LEU A 30 8.97 -5.69 -8.00
C LEU A 30 10.27 -5.07 -7.49
N GLN A 31 10.71 -3.94 -8.06
CA GLN A 31 11.90 -3.23 -7.56
C GLN A 31 11.69 -2.65 -6.16
N ILE A 32 10.53 -2.02 -5.90
CA ILE A 32 10.20 -1.49 -4.57
C ILE A 32 10.13 -2.62 -3.54
N ALA A 33 9.54 -3.76 -3.89
CA ALA A 33 9.47 -4.93 -3.01
C ALA A 33 10.86 -5.50 -2.71
N GLU A 34 11.70 -5.67 -3.73
CA GLU A 34 13.09 -6.15 -3.56
C GLU A 34 13.91 -5.21 -2.66
N GLU A 35 13.82 -3.90 -2.91
CA GLU A 35 14.55 -2.90 -2.12
C GLU A 35 14.04 -2.82 -0.68
N THR A 36 12.73 -2.78 -0.48
CA THR A 36 12.13 -2.78 0.87
C THR A 36 12.57 -4.01 1.66
N GLU A 37 12.52 -5.19 1.05
CA GLU A 37 12.89 -6.43 1.73
C GLU A 37 14.37 -6.45 2.12
N SER A 38 15.24 -5.95 1.22
CA SER A 38 16.67 -5.81 1.49
C SER A 38 16.93 -4.87 2.67
N GLU A 39 16.27 -3.71 2.71
CA GLU A 39 16.42 -2.74 3.80
C GLU A 39 15.88 -3.29 5.14
N ILE A 40 14.69 -3.90 5.14
CA ILE A 40 14.09 -4.48 6.35
C ILE A 40 14.95 -5.60 6.93
N SER A 41 15.50 -6.46 6.07
CA SER A 41 16.29 -7.63 6.49
C SER A 41 17.70 -7.28 6.95
N SER A 42 18.32 -6.24 6.37
CA SER A 42 19.73 -5.91 6.64
C SER A 42 19.93 -4.90 7.75
N ALA A 43 18.98 -4.00 7.98
CA ALA A 43 19.16 -2.93 8.94
C ALA A 43 19.05 -3.44 10.40
N GLU A 44 19.68 -2.76 11.35
CA GLU A 44 19.50 -3.05 12.79
C GLU A 44 18.28 -2.30 13.34
N SER A 45 18.11 -1.04 12.93
CA SER A 45 16.93 -0.18 13.15
C SER A 45 16.30 0.21 11.82
N LEU A 46 15.05 0.67 11.80
CA LEU A 46 14.35 1.02 10.55
C LEU A 46 14.03 2.50 10.54
N ASP A 47 14.82 3.37 9.93
CA ASP A 47 14.47 4.80 9.86
C ASP A 47 13.26 5.06 8.93
N ILE A 48 12.05 4.77 9.40
CA ILE A 48 10.82 4.82 8.61
C ILE A 48 10.45 6.28 8.25
N GLU A 49 10.93 7.23 9.03
CA GLU A 49 10.61 8.65 8.90
C GLU A 49 11.43 9.37 7.84
N THR A 50 12.73 9.04 7.73
CA THR A 50 13.61 9.71 6.77
C THR A 50 13.94 8.84 5.56
N HIS A 51 13.89 7.50 5.70
CA HIS A 51 14.27 6.62 4.61
C HIS A 51 13.22 6.65 3.48
N ASP A 52 13.66 7.14 2.32
CA ASP A 52 12.83 7.47 1.18
C ASP A 52 11.91 6.31 0.72
N ILE A 53 12.34 5.03 0.78
CA ILE A 53 11.47 3.88 0.41
C ILE A 53 10.38 3.61 1.46
N PHE A 54 10.69 3.80 2.74
CA PHE A 54 9.75 3.55 3.83
C PHE A 54 8.69 4.64 3.90
N ARG A 55 9.10 5.90 3.66
CA ARG A 55 8.17 7.01 3.46
C ARG A 55 7.19 6.74 2.31
N LEU A 56 7.69 6.19 1.20
CA LEU A 56 6.82 5.81 0.07
C LEU A 56 5.76 4.77 0.47
N LEU A 57 6.11 3.81 1.34
CA LEU A 57 5.16 2.80 1.85
C LEU A 57 4.13 3.39 2.81
N THR A 58 4.57 4.22 3.75
CA THR A 58 3.70 4.97 4.66
C THR A 58 2.67 5.78 3.88
N ASP A 59 3.14 6.51 2.87
CA ASP A 59 2.32 7.45 2.11
C ASP A 59 1.42 6.78 1.07
N ILE A 60 1.59 5.50 0.77
CA ILE A 60 0.60 4.74 -0.02
C ILE A 60 -0.35 3.96 0.90
N GLY A 61 0.05 3.70 2.14
CA GLY A 61 -0.74 3.06 3.19
C GLY A 61 -2.08 3.74 3.44
N PHE A 62 -2.19 5.06 3.29
CA PHE A 62 -3.50 5.76 3.40
C PHE A 62 -4.54 5.29 2.36
N THR A 63 -4.11 4.80 1.20
CA THR A 63 -5.05 4.27 0.20
C THR A 63 -5.78 3.04 0.73
N THR A 64 -5.18 2.34 1.71
CA THR A 64 -5.79 1.19 2.38
C THR A 64 -6.95 1.61 3.26
N THR A 65 -6.82 2.71 4.03
CA THR A 65 -7.89 3.23 4.92
C THR A 65 -9.06 3.79 4.13
N LEU A 66 -8.80 4.33 2.94
CA LEU A 66 -9.83 4.82 2.03
C LEU A 66 -10.58 3.70 1.31
N ASN A 67 -10.21 2.43 1.43
CA ASN A 67 -10.90 1.33 0.76
C ASN A 67 -11.36 0.27 1.78
N PRO A 68 -12.68 0.02 1.93
CA PRO A 68 -13.19 -0.95 2.91
C PRO A 68 -12.61 -2.36 2.79
N HIS A 69 -12.15 -2.76 1.61
CA HIS A 69 -11.52 -4.07 1.41
C HIS A 69 -10.11 -4.18 1.99
N THR A 70 -9.44 -3.06 2.19
CA THR A 70 -8.05 -2.97 2.64
C THR A 70 -7.90 -2.21 3.96
N ALA A 71 -8.97 -1.59 4.45
CA ALA A 71 -9.00 -0.92 5.75
C ALA A 71 -8.71 -1.91 6.90
N ILE A 72 -9.02 -3.19 6.71
CA ILE A 72 -8.63 -4.26 7.63
C ILE A 72 -7.11 -4.34 7.84
N PHE A 73 -6.30 -4.03 6.83
CA PHE A 73 -4.83 -4.04 6.95
C PHE A 73 -4.36 -2.96 7.90
N HIS A 74 -4.90 -1.74 7.80
CA HIS A 74 -4.57 -0.67 8.74
C HIS A 74 -4.99 -1.01 10.18
N ASN A 75 -6.22 -1.52 10.36
CA ASN A 75 -6.72 -1.87 11.68
C ASN A 75 -5.91 -3.00 12.33
N LEU A 76 -5.60 -4.06 11.56
CA LEU A 76 -4.71 -5.13 12.02
C LEU A 76 -3.32 -4.61 12.37
N SER A 77 -2.76 -3.76 11.52
CA SER A 77 -1.43 -3.16 11.76
C SER A 77 -1.42 -2.38 13.07
N SER A 78 -2.44 -1.56 13.32
CA SER A 78 -2.57 -0.79 14.56
C SER A 78 -2.65 -1.68 15.79
N VAL A 79 -3.47 -2.73 15.75
CA VAL A 79 -3.59 -3.68 16.88
C VAL A 79 -2.28 -4.42 17.09
N LEU A 80 -1.71 -5.00 16.04
CA LEU A 80 -0.49 -5.80 16.18
C LEU A 80 0.72 -4.98 16.64
N LEU A 81 0.83 -3.72 16.20
CA LEU A 81 1.87 -2.81 16.69
C LEU A 81 1.67 -2.48 18.18
N ASP A 82 0.45 -2.14 18.62
CA ASP A 82 0.16 -1.90 20.04
C ASP A 82 0.49 -3.13 20.90
N LYS A 83 0.17 -4.33 20.40
CA LYS A 83 0.46 -5.60 21.08
C LYS A 83 1.96 -5.88 21.15
N ALA A 84 2.69 -5.67 20.05
CA ALA A 84 4.14 -5.81 20.01
C ALA A 84 4.84 -4.80 20.95
N LEU A 85 4.33 -3.58 21.07
CA LEU A 85 4.85 -2.57 22.01
C LEU A 85 4.64 -2.95 23.47
N ARG A 86 3.57 -3.68 23.78
CA ARG A 86 3.26 -4.15 25.14
C ARG A 86 3.87 -5.51 25.46
N ASP A 87 4.81 -5.97 24.64
CA ASP A 87 5.45 -7.29 24.72
C ASP A 87 4.43 -8.45 24.80
N GLN A 88 3.27 -8.29 24.16
CA GLN A 88 2.27 -9.35 24.07
C GLN A 88 2.64 -10.30 22.93
N SER A 89 3.03 -11.52 23.30
CA SER A 89 3.54 -12.54 22.37
C SER A 89 2.46 -13.19 21.50
N GLU A 90 1.18 -13.04 21.85
CA GLU A 90 0.07 -13.72 21.20
C GLU A 90 -1.17 -12.82 21.15
N VAL A 91 -1.91 -12.92 20.04
CA VAL A 91 -3.21 -12.25 19.86
C VAL A 91 -4.19 -13.25 19.26
N SER A 92 -5.28 -13.51 19.96
CA SER A 92 -6.32 -14.42 19.48
C SER A 92 -7.25 -13.73 18.47
N GLU A 93 -7.81 -14.50 17.53
CA GLU A 93 -8.85 -14.01 16.61
C GLU A 93 -10.07 -13.43 17.36
N GLU A 94 -10.36 -13.93 18.57
CA GLU A 94 -11.46 -13.42 19.39
C GLU A 94 -11.20 -12.00 19.89
N GLU A 95 -9.96 -11.68 20.27
CA GLU A 95 -9.54 -10.33 20.64
C GLU A 95 -9.57 -9.40 19.43
N LEU A 96 -9.09 -9.86 18.27
CA LEU A 96 -9.18 -9.11 17.02
C LEU A 96 -10.64 -8.77 16.67
N ASN A 97 -11.57 -9.70 16.86
CA ASN A 97 -13.00 -9.45 16.60
C ASN A 97 -13.63 -8.42 17.57
N LYS A 98 -13.07 -8.25 18.78
CA LYS A 98 -13.51 -7.21 19.73
C LYS A 98 -13.00 -5.83 19.32
N GLU A 99 -11.80 -5.76 18.77
CA GLU A 99 -11.13 -4.50 18.41
C GLU A 99 -11.43 -4.04 16.96
N ILE A 100 -11.64 -4.98 16.04
CA ILE A 100 -11.75 -4.73 14.60
C ILE A 100 -13.12 -5.17 14.08
N ARG A 101 -13.95 -4.20 13.70
CA ARG A 101 -15.21 -4.47 13.00
C ARG A 101 -14.94 -4.74 11.52
N THR A 102 -15.11 -5.98 11.09
CA THR A 102 -14.96 -6.37 9.69
C THR A 102 -16.02 -7.37 9.24
N THR A 103 -16.43 -7.28 7.97
CA THR A 103 -17.26 -8.29 7.29
C THR A 103 -16.43 -9.17 6.34
N LYS A 104 -15.11 -9.00 6.35
CA LYS A 104 -14.17 -9.72 5.48
C LYS A 104 -13.62 -10.95 6.19
N SER A 105 -13.28 -11.95 5.39
CA SER A 105 -12.55 -13.14 5.86
C SER A 105 -11.21 -12.71 6.45
N TRP A 106 -10.95 -13.18 7.68
CA TRP A 106 -9.64 -13.08 8.32
C TRP A 106 -8.57 -13.83 7.54
N THR A 107 -8.90 -14.98 6.95
CA THR A 107 -7.92 -15.87 6.30
C THR A 107 -7.10 -15.12 5.24
N ASP A 108 -7.79 -14.43 4.34
CA ASP A 108 -7.15 -13.67 3.25
C ASP A 108 -6.31 -12.48 3.75
N ALA A 109 -6.71 -11.88 4.88
CA ALA A 109 -5.96 -10.78 5.46
C ALA A 109 -4.72 -11.30 6.18
N LEU A 110 -4.86 -12.36 6.99
CA LEU A 110 -3.76 -12.96 7.74
C LEU A 110 -2.69 -13.53 6.81
N GLU A 111 -3.07 -14.16 5.70
CA GLU A 111 -2.12 -14.67 4.70
C GLU A 111 -1.17 -13.56 4.22
N LEU A 112 -1.67 -12.34 3.96
CA LEU A 112 -0.80 -11.22 3.56
C LEU A 112 0.13 -10.74 4.67
N PHE A 113 -0.27 -10.87 5.94
CA PHE A 113 0.59 -10.53 7.07
C PHE A 113 1.65 -11.61 7.32
N GLU A 114 1.31 -12.88 7.09
CA GLU A 114 2.28 -13.98 7.09
C GLU A 114 3.27 -13.86 5.92
N ASP A 115 2.80 -13.52 4.71
CA ASP A 115 3.65 -13.25 3.54
C ASP A 115 4.61 -12.06 3.76
N ALA A 116 4.19 -11.10 4.60
CA ALA A 116 5.02 -9.96 5.01
C ALA A 116 5.95 -10.31 6.19
N GLU A 117 5.93 -11.56 6.67
CA GLU A 117 6.65 -12.05 7.85
C GLU A 117 6.39 -11.20 9.10
N LEU A 118 5.19 -10.62 9.25
CA LEU A 118 4.82 -9.79 10.40
C LEU A 118 4.20 -10.60 11.52
N ILE A 119 3.53 -11.71 11.18
CA ILE A 119 2.91 -12.64 12.11
C ILE A 119 3.18 -14.08 11.67
N GLU A 120 3.05 -15.01 12.61
CA GLU A 120 2.78 -16.42 12.34
C GLU A 120 1.39 -16.76 12.84
N VAL A 121 0.61 -17.54 12.09
CA VAL A 121 -0.72 -17.99 12.53
C VAL A 121 -0.68 -19.44 12.98
N LYS A 122 -0.93 -19.67 14.27
CA LYS A 122 -1.17 -21.00 14.83
C LYS A 122 -2.65 -21.28 14.98
N THR A 123 -3.05 -22.54 14.79
CA THR A 123 -4.42 -22.98 15.07
C THR A 123 -4.42 -23.86 16.31
N GLU A 124 -5.04 -23.37 17.38
CA GLU A 124 -5.19 -24.09 18.64
C GLU A 124 -6.67 -24.25 18.99
N ARG A 125 -7.13 -25.49 19.15
CA ARG A 125 -8.53 -25.81 19.51
C ARG A 125 -9.56 -25.08 18.62
N TYR A 126 -9.31 -25.05 17.31
CA TYR A 126 -10.13 -24.35 16.29
C TYR A 126 -10.13 -22.82 16.40
N LYS A 127 -9.26 -22.22 17.23
CA LYS A 127 -9.02 -20.78 17.28
C LYS A 127 -7.70 -20.46 16.60
N ARG A 128 -7.67 -19.36 15.83
CA ARG A 128 -6.43 -18.80 15.31
C ARG A 128 -5.78 -17.91 16.37
N ILE A 129 -4.49 -18.12 16.58
CA ILE A 129 -3.62 -17.33 17.43
C ILE A 129 -2.54 -16.74 16.53
N LEU A 130 -2.45 -15.42 16.52
CA LEU A 130 -1.43 -14.68 15.80
C LEU A 130 -0.24 -14.48 16.75
N ILE A 131 0.95 -14.77 16.27
CA ILE A 131 2.20 -14.57 16.99
C ILE A 131 2.97 -13.47 16.26
N PRO A 132 3.11 -12.27 16.84
CA PRO A 132 3.96 -11.22 16.30
C PRO A 132 5.40 -11.75 16.10
N THR A 133 5.99 -11.46 14.94
CA THR A 133 7.39 -11.84 14.66
C THR A 133 8.38 -10.78 15.14
N LYS A 134 9.67 -11.11 15.13
CA LYS A 134 10.74 -10.12 15.36
C LYS A 134 10.68 -8.92 14.39
N ARG A 135 10.10 -9.10 13.21
CA ARG A 135 9.98 -8.04 12.20
C ARG A 135 9.01 -6.96 12.66
N ILE A 136 7.83 -7.34 13.15
CA ILE A 136 6.87 -6.36 13.66
C ILE A 136 7.34 -5.74 14.97
N GLU A 137 8.06 -6.48 15.82
CA GLU A 137 8.72 -5.93 17.01
C GLU A 137 9.76 -4.86 16.63
N LYS A 138 10.57 -5.13 15.59
CA LYS A 138 11.56 -4.17 15.07
C LYS A 138 10.89 -2.89 14.56
N ILE A 139 9.79 -3.02 13.81
CA ILE A 139 8.99 -1.88 13.35
C ILE A 139 8.43 -1.11 14.56
N ALA A 140 7.88 -1.80 15.55
CA ALA A 140 7.30 -1.19 16.74
C ALA A 140 8.34 -0.39 17.54
N LYS A 141 9.55 -0.93 17.71
CA LYS A 141 10.65 -0.31 18.47
C LYS A 141 11.15 1.00 17.89
N GLU A 142 11.17 1.15 16.56
CA GLU A 142 11.62 2.40 15.93
C GLU A 142 10.82 3.61 16.41
N PHE A 143 9.51 3.45 16.55
CA PHE A 143 8.63 4.54 16.91
C PHE A 143 8.64 4.84 18.42
N TYR A 144 9.23 3.96 19.24
CA TYR A 144 9.15 4.01 20.70
C TYR A 144 10.41 4.55 21.39
N MET A 145 11.39 5.09 20.65
CA MET A 145 12.68 5.42 21.25
C MET A 145 12.67 6.57 22.28
N ASP A 146 11.64 7.44 22.34
CA ASP A 146 11.64 8.61 23.25
C ASP A 146 10.25 9.02 23.80
N GLY A 147 9.55 8.13 24.52
CA GLY A 147 8.40 8.49 25.39
C GLY A 147 7.00 8.13 24.89
N ALA A 148 5.96 8.71 25.51
CA ALA A 148 4.58 8.43 25.14
C ALA A 148 4.31 8.87 23.70
N LEU A 149 3.94 7.91 22.86
CA LEU A 149 3.63 8.13 21.46
C LEU A 149 2.52 9.18 21.33
N SER A 150 2.77 10.22 20.53
CA SER A 150 1.65 11.05 20.06
C SER A 150 0.76 10.20 19.15
N ASP A 151 -0.56 10.40 19.20
CA ASP A 151 -1.53 9.75 18.31
C ASP A 151 -1.15 9.78 16.82
N GLN A 152 -0.31 10.74 16.43
CA GLN A 152 0.19 10.89 15.07
C GLN A 152 1.25 9.85 14.71
N VAL A 153 2.13 9.48 15.63
CA VAL A 153 3.16 8.46 15.39
C VAL A 153 2.51 7.08 15.29
N ASP A 154 1.53 6.78 16.15
CA ASP A 154 0.76 5.52 16.10
C ASP A 154 0.04 5.33 14.76
N LYS A 155 -0.58 6.40 14.26
CA LYS A 155 -1.22 6.35 12.94
C LYS A 155 -0.21 6.13 11.83
N ARG A 156 0.98 6.72 11.92
CA ARG A 156 2.02 6.61 10.89
C ARG A 156 2.69 5.24 10.87
N SER A 157 2.95 4.65 12.03
CA SER A 157 3.47 3.29 12.13
C SER A 157 2.46 2.27 11.59
N ALA A 158 1.18 2.43 11.91
CA ALA A 158 0.11 1.64 11.32
C ALA A 158 0.01 1.84 9.79
N HIS A 159 0.20 3.07 9.30
CA HIS A 159 0.26 3.35 7.86
C HIS A 159 1.44 2.68 7.18
N PHE A 160 2.65 2.73 7.75
CA PHE A 160 3.82 2.02 7.23
C PHE A 160 3.56 0.52 7.12
N CYS A 161 3.15 -0.10 8.22
CA CYS A 161 2.88 -1.53 8.28
C CYS A 161 1.77 -1.95 7.30
N SER A 162 0.68 -1.17 7.22
CA SER A 162 -0.38 -1.41 6.24
C SER A 162 0.09 -1.21 4.80
N GLY A 163 0.99 -0.26 4.55
CA GLY A 163 1.62 0.00 3.26
C GLY A 163 2.52 -1.14 2.83
N TYR A 164 3.25 -1.75 3.77
CA TYR A 164 4.09 -2.91 3.53
C TYR A 164 3.27 -4.18 3.24
N VAL A 165 2.20 -4.45 4.00
CA VAL A 165 1.24 -5.52 3.69
C VAL A 165 0.59 -5.30 2.32
N MET A 166 0.24 -4.04 2.02
CA MET A 166 -0.31 -3.66 0.72
C MET A 166 0.72 -3.87 -0.41
N LEU A 167 2.01 -3.64 -0.17
CA LEU A 167 3.07 -3.93 -1.14
C LEU A 167 3.12 -5.42 -1.48
N GLN A 168 2.95 -6.32 -0.51
CA GLN A 168 2.87 -7.77 -0.78
C GLN A 168 1.68 -8.11 -1.68
N LEU A 169 0.51 -7.52 -1.41
CA LEU A 169 -0.65 -7.66 -2.28
C LEU A 169 -0.38 -7.13 -3.71
N LEU A 170 0.25 -5.96 -3.83
CA LEU A 170 0.60 -5.41 -5.14
C LEU A 170 1.65 -6.29 -5.85
N LYS A 171 2.61 -6.88 -5.13
CA LYS A 171 3.60 -7.82 -5.65
C LYS A 171 2.93 -9.05 -6.26
N LYS A 172 1.97 -9.68 -5.56
CA LYS A 172 1.16 -10.78 -6.13
C LYS A 172 0.48 -10.37 -7.44
N VAL A 173 -0.08 -9.15 -7.50
CA VAL A 173 -0.68 -8.62 -8.75
C VAL A 173 0.37 -8.35 -9.83
N ALA A 174 1.56 -7.88 -9.46
CA ALA A 174 2.69 -7.65 -10.37
C ALA A 174 3.22 -8.95 -10.99
N GLU A 175 3.11 -10.07 -10.28
CA GLU A 175 3.56 -11.38 -10.76
C GLU A 175 2.52 -12.10 -11.65
N MET A 176 1.24 -11.68 -11.60
CA MET A 176 0.19 -12.26 -12.46
C MET A 176 0.55 -12.19 -13.95
N LYS A 177 0.47 -13.33 -14.62
CA LYS A 177 0.65 -13.51 -16.08
C LYS A 177 -0.67 -13.85 -16.76
N GLU A 178 -1.56 -14.56 -16.06
CA GLU A 178 -2.81 -15.09 -16.58
C GLU A 178 -4.03 -14.71 -15.72
N ILE A 179 -5.24 -14.97 -16.22
CA ILE A 179 -6.47 -14.63 -15.50
C ILE A 179 -6.74 -15.57 -14.33
N THR A 180 -6.28 -16.82 -14.42
CA THR A 180 -6.35 -17.86 -13.39
C THR A 180 -5.55 -17.48 -12.16
N ASP A 181 -4.43 -16.76 -12.31
CA ASP A 181 -3.64 -16.21 -11.20
C ASP A 181 -4.43 -15.26 -10.28
N LYS A 182 -5.65 -14.86 -10.66
CA LYS A 182 -6.53 -14.08 -9.79
C LYS A 182 -7.01 -14.89 -8.57
N GLU A 183 -7.01 -16.22 -8.67
CA GLU A 183 -7.46 -17.13 -7.61
C GLU A 183 -6.50 -17.16 -6.43
N SER A 184 -5.21 -16.87 -6.63
CA SER A 184 -4.20 -16.74 -5.57
C SER A 184 -4.16 -15.34 -4.93
N LEU A 185 -5.00 -14.40 -5.39
CA LEU A 185 -5.13 -13.11 -4.74
C LEU A 185 -6.09 -13.21 -3.55
N PRO A 186 -5.82 -12.49 -2.46
CA PRO A 186 -6.74 -12.33 -1.34
C PRO A 186 -8.18 -12.05 -1.80
N TYR A 187 -9.13 -12.75 -1.19
CA TYR A 187 -10.56 -12.72 -1.50
C TYR A 187 -10.92 -13.17 -2.92
N GLY A 188 -9.99 -13.85 -3.62
CA GLY A 188 -10.10 -14.20 -5.03
C GLY A 188 -10.35 -12.98 -5.93
N GLN A 189 -9.95 -11.78 -5.47
CA GLN A 189 -10.30 -10.51 -6.09
C GLN A 189 -9.07 -9.65 -6.34
N ARG A 190 -8.97 -9.15 -7.57
CA ARG A 190 -7.98 -8.12 -7.86
C ARG A 190 -8.32 -6.82 -7.12
N PRO A 191 -7.37 -6.19 -6.45
CA PRO A 191 -7.57 -4.90 -5.81
C PRO A 191 -7.51 -3.78 -6.87
N ARG A 192 -8.40 -3.82 -7.88
CA ARG A 192 -8.35 -2.99 -9.10
C ARG A 192 -8.17 -1.50 -8.79
N THR A 193 -8.93 -1.00 -7.82
CA THR A 193 -8.91 0.41 -7.41
C THR A 193 -7.53 0.78 -6.86
N LEU A 194 -7.04 0.02 -5.87
CA LEU A 194 -5.72 0.19 -5.26
C LEU A 194 -4.60 0.14 -6.30
N TRP A 195 -4.56 -0.93 -7.10
CA TRP A 195 -3.59 -1.10 -8.19
C TRP A 195 -3.61 0.09 -9.15
N THR A 196 -4.79 0.58 -9.50
CA THR A 196 -4.94 1.69 -10.45
C THR A 196 -4.46 3.03 -9.86
N ILE A 197 -4.70 3.29 -8.59
CA ILE A 197 -4.27 4.53 -7.92
C ILE A 197 -2.76 4.54 -7.75
N ALA A 198 -2.19 3.46 -7.17
CA ALA A 198 -0.76 3.34 -6.99
C ALA A 198 -0.03 3.41 -8.35
N MET A 199 -0.57 2.73 -9.36
CA MET A 199 -0.05 2.82 -10.73
C MET A 199 -0.05 4.25 -11.27
N PHE A 200 -1.12 5.02 -11.06
CA PHE A 200 -1.14 6.41 -11.52
C PHE A 200 -0.09 7.25 -10.79
N LEU A 201 -0.10 7.21 -9.46
CA LEU A 201 0.77 8.06 -8.64
C LEU A 201 2.25 7.76 -8.90
N TRP A 202 2.61 6.47 -8.98
CA TRP A 202 4.00 6.06 -9.10
C TRP A 202 4.51 6.12 -10.54
N ILE A 203 3.72 5.70 -11.54
CA ILE A 203 4.14 5.87 -12.95
C ILE A 203 4.32 7.34 -13.28
N ASN A 204 3.42 8.22 -12.83
CA ASN A 204 3.50 9.64 -13.15
C ASN A 204 4.80 10.25 -12.59
N ALA A 205 5.15 9.99 -11.33
CA ALA A 205 6.44 10.40 -10.77
C ALA A 205 7.64 9.72 -11.49
N PHE A 206 7.51 8.43 -11.82
CA PHE A 206 8.48 7.67 -12.63
C PHE A 206 8.58 8.15 -14.08
N GLU A 207 7.74 9.08 -14.53
CA GLU A 207 7.86 9.74 -15.85
C GLU A 207 8.50 11.13 -15.76
N LYS A 208 9.08 11.47 -14.60
CA LYS A 208 9.70 12.79 -14.31
C LYS A 208 8.67 13.91 -14.18
N ASN A 209 7.41 13.58 -13.92
CA ASN A 209 6.42 14.60 -13.61
C ASN A 209 6.53 14.96 -12.12
N GLU A 210 6.71 16.25 -11.82
CA GLU A 210 6.71 16.76 -10.44
C GLU A 210 5.32 16.77 -9.80
N GLY A 211 4.27 16.44 -10.55
CA GLY A 211 2.89 16.52 -10.12
C GLY A 211 1.92 16.05 -11.19
N PHE A 212 0.64 16.27 -10.94
CA PHE A 212 -0.45 15.97 -11.87
C PHE A 212 -1.63 16.90 -11.62
N ASP A 213 -2.53 16.98 -12.58
CA ASP A 213 -3.82 17.62 -12.42
C ASP A 213 -4.95 16.60 -12.25
N GLU A 214 -6.07 17.05 -11.69
CA GLU A 214 -7.23 16.20 -11.45
C GLU A 214 -7.80 15.59 -12.74
N GLU A 215 -7.72 16.31 -13.87
CA GLU A 215 -8.24 15.83 -15.14
C GLU A 215 -7.42 14.65 -15.68
N GLN A 216 -6.08 14.71 -15.55
CA GLN A 216 -5.16 13.61 -15.84
C GLN A 216 -5.53 12.37 -15.01
N PHE A 217 -5.72 12.54 -13.70
CA PHE A 217 -6.14 11.45 -12.81
C PHE A 217 -7.49 10.86 -13.24
N ARG A 218 -8.51 11.71 -13.42
CA ARG A 218 -9.86 11.31 -13.86
C ARG A 218 -9.83 10.53 -15.17
N LYS A 219 -9.11 11.02 -16.18
CA LYS A 219 -8.95 10.35 -17.48
C LYS A 219 -8.29 8.98 -17.31
N PHE A 220 -7.27 8.87 -16.46
CA PHE A 220 -6.54 7.63 -16.25
C PHE A 220 -7.39 6.56 -15.56
N VAL A 221 -8.08 6.91 -14.47
CA VAL A 221 -8.92 5.96 -13.70
C VAL A 221 -10.23 5.64 -14.43
N GLY A 222 -10.79 6.61 -15.16
CA GLY A 222 -12.00 6.44 -15.97
C GLY A 222 -11.82 5.39 -17.07
N LYS A 223 -10.67 5.39 -17.77
CA LYS A 223 -10.30 4.36 -18.76
C LYS A 223 -10.24 2.92 -18.19
N ARG A 224 -10.23 2.77 -16.86
CA ARG A 224 -10.19 1.50 -16.13
C ARG A 224 -11.51 1.14 -15.45
N GLY A 225 -12.53 1.98 -15.65
CA GLY A 225 -13.87 1.79 -15.11
C GLY A 225 -13.92 1.90 -13.58
N ILE A 226 -13.10 2.78 -12.99
CA ILE A 226 -13.22 3.15 -11.58
C ILE A 226 -14.38 4.15 -11.45
N PRO A 227 -15.39 3.88 -10.58
CA PRO A 227 -16.55 4.75 -10.44
C PRO A 227 -16.19 6.16 -9.95
N THR A 228 -17.00 7.15 -10.36
CA THR A 228 -16.82 8.55 -9.97
C THR A 228 -16.81 8.79 -8.47
N SER A 229 -17.70 8.16 -7.74
CA SER A 229 -17.72 8.22 -6.27
C SER A 229 -16.40 7.79 -5.63
N THR A 230 -15.74 6.79 -6.24
CA THR A 230 -14.49 6.22 -5.72
C THR A 230 -13.32 7.17 -5.95
N TRP A 231 -13.12 7.66 -7.17
CA TRP A 231 -12.01 8.57 -7.45
C TRP A 231 -12.21 9.94 -6.79
N SER A 232 -13.44 10.44 -6.63
CA SER A 232 -13.69 11.67 -5.86
C SER A 232 -13.28 11.53 -4.39
N ARG A 233 -13.49 10.36 -3.78
CA ARG A 233 -13.04 10.08 -2.40
C ARG A 233 -11.52 10.02 -2.30
N ILE A 234 -10.84 9.48 -3.31
CA ILE A 234 -9.38 9.43 -3.34
C ILE A 234 -8.80 10.82 -3.50
N ILE A 235 -9.36 11.63 -4.40
CA ILE A 235 -8.98 13.05 -4.52
C ILE A 235 -9.15 13.74 -3.17
N ARG A 236 -10.32 13.64 -2.52
CA ARG A 236 -10.54 14.18 -1.17
C ARG A 236 -9.51 13.69 -0.15
N GLY A 237 -9.17 12.41 -0.18
CA GLY A 237 -8.16 11.83 0.70
C GLY A 237 -6.77 12.44 0.49
N LEU A 238 -6.42 12.81 -0.75
CA LEU A 238 -5.20 13.57 -1.03
C LEU A 238 -5.27 15.02 -0.53
N GLU A 239 -6.46 15.59 -0.35
CA GLU A 239 -6.65 16.97 0.19
C GLU A 239 -6.62 17.02 1.70
N THR A 240 -7.15 15.99 2.36
CA THR A 240 -7.25 15.90 3.83
C THR A 240 -5.98 15.36 4.47
N VAL A 241 -4.90 15.18 3.71
CA VAL A 241 -3.55 15.03 4.28
C VAL A 241 -3.20 16.39 4.89
N ASP A 242 -3.66 16.54 6.13
CA ASP A 242 -3.76 17.78 6.87
C ASP A 242 -2.37 18.34 7.14
N SER A 243 -2.23 19.66 7.08
CA SER A 243 -0.98 20.41 7.37
C SER A 243 -0.35 20.13 8.74
N ARG A 244 -1.02 19.36 9.61
CA ARG A 244 -0.55 18.95 10.93
C ARG A 244 -0.53 17.43 11.17
N ALA A 245 -1.05 16.60 10.28
CA ALA A 245 -1.18 15.17 10.52
C ALA A 245 -0.89 14.39 9.25
N THR A 246 0.16 13.57 9.30
CA THR A 246 0.70 12.72 8.22
C THR A 246 1.29 13.48 7.04
N GLN A 247 2.62 13.47 6.89
CA GLN A 247 3.23 13.70 5.59
C GLN A 247 2.60 12.71 4.61
N GLY A 248 2.19 13.17 3.43
CA GLY A 248 1.70 12.32 2.37
C GLY A 248 2.45 12.62 1.07
N MET A 249 2.21 11.83 0.03
CA MET A 249 2.96 11.95 -1.23
C MET A 249 2.85 13.33 -1.90
N ILE A 250 1.94 14.20 -1.47
CA ILE A 250 1.62 15.50 -2.07
C ILE A 250 2.03 16.62 -1.11
N LYS A 251 2.98 17.46 -1.52
CA LYS A 251 3.45 18.61 -0.73
C LYS A 251 2.61 19.88 -0.90
N GLN A 252 1.98 20.03 -2.06
CA GLN A 252 1.24 21.23 -2.38
C GLN A 252 0.06 20.92 -3.29
N MET A 253 -1.06 21.55 -2.98
CA MET A 253 -2.22 21.62 -3.86
C MET A 253 -2.45 23.05 -4.33
N GLY A 254 -2.95 23.18 -5.55
CA GLY A 254 -3.29 24.46 -6.15
C GLY A 254 -4.46 24.34 -7.12
N PHE A 255 -4.85 25.47 -7.66
CA PHE A 255 -5.86 25.56 -8.72
C PHE A 255 -5.26 26.31 -9.89
N LYS A 256 -5.32 25.71 -11.08
CA LYS A 256 -4.92 26.34 -12.34
C LYS A 256 -6.08 26.23 -13.32
N SER A 257 -6.62 27.38 -13.76
CA SER A 257 -7.75 27.44 -14.69
C SER A 257 -8.98 26.63 -14.24
N GLY A 258 -9.29 26.65 -12.93
CA GLY A 258 -10.41 25.89 -12.36
C GLY A 258 -10.18 24.39 -12.19
N ILE A 259 -8.98 23.89 -12.52
CA ILE A 259 -8.58 22.49 -12.34
C ILE A 259 -7.63 22.39 -11.14
N ARG A 260 -7.89 21.43 -10.25
CA ARG A 260 -6.99 21.12 -9.13
C ARG A 260 -5.67 20.53 -9.64
N THR A 261 -4.56 21.01 -9.10
CA THR A 261 -3.21 20.51 -9.38
C THR A 261 -2.55 20.05 -8.09
N PHE A 262 -1.78 18.96 -8.17
CA PHE A 262 -1.10 18.32 -7.06
C PHE A 262 0.40 18.26 -7.37
N LYS A 263 1.25 18.68 -6.43
CA LYS A 263 2.70 18.57 -6.52
C LYS A 263 3.20 17.52 -5.55
N TYR A 264 4.05 16.60 -6.03
CA TYR A 264 4.63 15.58 -5.19
C TYR A 264 5.59 16.16 -4.16
N GLU A 265 5.71 15.47 -3.03
CA GLU A 265 6.85 15.59 -2.12
C GLU A 265 8.17 15.29 -2.83
N ASP A 266 9.24 15.99 -2.47
CA ASP A 266 10.51 15.92 -3.21
C ASP A 266 11.16 14.53 -3.16
N TYR A 267 10.85 13.74 -2.13
CA TYR A 267 11.34 12.37 -2.03
C TYR A 267 10.73 11.43 -3.07
N VAL A 268 9.48 11.68 -3.51
CA VAL A 268 8.77 10.78 -4.42
C VAL A 268 9.47 10.74 -5.80
N PRO A 269 9.73 11.87 -6.49
CA PRO A 269 10.50 11.85 -7.73
C PRO A 269 11.92 11.29 -7.56
N ARG A 270 12.59 11.54 -6.42
CA ARG A 270 13.93 11.02 -6.14
C ARG A 270 13.95 9.49 -6.06
N VAL A 271 13.02 8.89 -5.32
CA VAL A 271 12.87 7.42 -5.26
C VAL A 271 12.65 6.86 -6.66
N MET A 272 11.72 7.46 -7.41
CA MET A 272 11.40 6.97 -8.75
C MET A 272 12.56 7.15 -9.75
N GLU A 273 13.40 8.17 -9.56
CA GLU A 273 14.64 8.34 -10.32
C GLU A 273 15.67 7.26 -10.00
N ARG A 274 15.93 7.00 -8.71
CA ARG A 274 16.80 5.90 -8.27
C ARG A 274 16.36 4.55 -8.86
N LEU A 275 15.06 4.24 -8.81
CA LEU A 275 14.51 3.00 -9.37
C LEU A 275 14.72 2.91 -10.89
N ARG A 276 14.51 4.01 -11.63
CA ARG A 276 14.81 4.05 -13.08
C ARG A 276 16.27 3.74 -13.39
N GLU A 277 17.19 4.32 -12.63
CA GLU A 277 18.63 4.16 -12.85
C GLU A 277 19.05 2.71 -12.59
N ARG A 278 18.56 2.09 -11.51
CA ARG A 278 18.76 0.67 -11.22
C ARG A 278 18.25 -0.24 -12.34
N GLY A 279 17.08 0.09 -12.92
CA GLY A 279 16.51 -0.64 -14.05
C GLY A 279 17.29 -0.49 -15.38
N ARG A 280 18.16 0.51 -15.52
CA ARG A 280 19.03 0.69 -16.71
C ARG A 280 20.36 -0.07 -16.61
N MET A 281 20.76 -0.46 -15.40
CA MET A 281 22.01 -1.19 -15.14
C MET A 281 21.84 -2.71 -15.17
N ARG A 282 20.60 -3.21 -15.29
CA ARG A 282 20.25 -4.63 -15.47
C ARG A 282 19.97 -4.92 -16.95
#